data_AF-A0A5K1CQG6-F1
#
_entry.id   AF-A0A5K1CQG6-F1
#
_cell.length_a   1.000
_cell.length_b   1.000
_cell.length_c   1.000
_cell.angle_alpha   90.00
_cell.angle_beta   90.00
_cell.angle_gamma   90.00
#
_symmetry.space_group_name_H-M   'P 1'
#
loop_
_entity.id
_entity.type
_entity.pdbx_description
1 polymer ?
#
loop_
_entity_poly.entity_id
_entity_poly.type
_entity_poly.pdbx_seq_one_letter_code
_entity_poly.pdbx_strand_id
1 'polypeptide(L)'
;MALDVKSPGDDECLEKGVRHLCELGVTRVPRKYVLPAAERPSLGSGAARVQSHLEDISAGRVAINLPIVDLAELEGPNRENALKSLAAACSEHGFFQ
;
A
#
# COMPACT_ATOMS: atom_id res chain seq x y z
N MET A 1 27.62 -33.97 23.09
CA MET A 1 26.39 -33.18 23.31
C MET A 1 26.49 -31.97 22.40
N ALA A 2 25.90 -32.04 21.21
CA ALA A 2 25.87 -30.91 20.29
C ALA A 2 24.86 -29.90 20.84
N LEU A 3 25.30 -28.65 20.99
CA LEU A 3 24.46 -27.55 21.43
C LEU A 3 23.43 -27.28 20.32
N ASP A 4 22.16 -27.49 20.66
CA ASP A 4 21.01 -27.06 19.88
C ASP A 4 21.07 -25.52 19.83
N VAL A 5 21.68 -24.98 18.78
CA VAL A 5 21.64 -23.54 18.49
C VAL A 5 20.20 -23.25 18.08
N LYS A 6 19.37 -22.97 19.08
CA LYS A 6 18.04 -22.42 18.89
C LYS A 6 18.22 -21.10 18.14
N SER A 7 17.88 -21.10 16.83
CA SER A 7 17.73 -19.85 16.08
C SER A 7 16.92 -18.89 16.97
N PRO A 8 17.38 -17.65 17.20
CA PRO A 8 16.63 -16.69 17.98
C PRO A 8 15.22 -16.67 17.40
N GLY A 9 14.25 -17.02 18.25
CA GLY A 9 12.87 -17.18 17.82
C GLY A 9 12.50 -15.92 17.06
N ASP A 10 11.96 -16.11 15.86
CA ASP A 10 11.60 -15.04 14.94
C ASP A 10 10.88 -13.92 15.71
N ASP A 11 10.10 -14.30 16.73
CA ASP A 11 9.28 -13.47 17.61
C ASP A 11 10.03 -12.42 18.46
N GLU A 12 11.22 -12.67 19.00
CA GLU A 12 11.91 -11.69 19.88
C GLU A 12 12.35 -10.43 19.12
N CYS A 13 12.72 -10.55 17.84
CA CYS A 13 13.08 -9.40 17.01
C CYS A 13 11.85 -8.62 16.52
N LEU A 14 10.67 -9.25 16.55
CA LEU A 14 9.42 -8.67 16.07
C LEU A 14 8.80 -7.72 17.09
N GLU A 15 9.15 -7.85 18.36
CA GLU A 15 8.69 -6.99 19.46
C GLU A 15 9.29 -5.58 19.39
N LYS A 16 10.45 -5.42 18.73
CA LYS A 16 11.16 -4.14 18.56
C LYS A 16 10.73 -3.34 17.32
N GLY A 17 9.75 -3.86 16.57
CA GLY A 17 9.18 -3.22 15.39
C GLY A 17 9.96 -3.44 14.08
N VAL A 18 9.32 -3.07 12.97
CA VAL A 18 9.85 -3.35 11.61
C VAL A 18 11.12 -2.58 11.27
N ARG A 19 11.31 -1.38 11.85
CA ARG A 19 12.54 -0.61 11.65
C ARG A 19 13.76 -1.34 12.20
N HIS A 20 13.66 -1.84 13.43
CA HIS A 20 14.74 -2.62 14.05
C HIS A 20 15.05 -3.88 13.23
N LEU A 21 14.00 -4.56 12.76
CA LEU A 21 14.14 -5.72 11.88
C LEU A 21 14.92 -5.40 10.59
N CYS A 22 14.67 -4.25 9.97
CA CYS A 22 15.43 -3.78 8.81
C CYS A 22 16.90 -3.47 9.16
N GLU A 23 17.15 -2.82 10.30
CA GLU A 23 18.49 -2.47 10.77
C GLU A 23 19.34 -3.71 11.11
N LEU A 24 18.71 -4.84 11.45
CA LEU A 24 19.38 -6.13 11.64
C LEU A 24 19.86 -6.80 10.34
N GLY A 25 19.49 -6.27 9.17
CA GLY A 25 19.93 -6.81 7.88
C GLY A 25 19.32 -8.16 7.52
N VAL A 26 18.05 -8.39 7.86
CA VAL A 26 17.36 -9.64 7.54
C VAL A 26 17.34 -9.92 6.04
N THR A 27 17.66 -11.15 5.65
CA THR A 27 17.67 -11.60 4.24
C THR A 27 16.32 -12.16 3.78
N ARG A 28 15.39 -12.36 4.71
CA ARG A 28 14.05 -12.88 4.44
C ARG A 28 13.03 -12.28 5.39
N VAL A 29 11.85 -11.95 4.87
CA VAL A 29 10.72 -11.44 5.64
C VAL A 29 10.17 -12.53 6.58
N PRO A 30 9.98 -12.24 7.88
CA PRO A 30 9.33 -13.16 8.82
C PRO A 30 7.93 -13.57 8.37
N ARG A 31 7.54 -14.82 8.66
CA ARG A 31 6.29 -15.42 8.14
C ARG A 31 5.04 -14.62 8.52
N LYS A 32 5.00 -14.00 9.70
CA LYS A 32 3.87 -13.17 10.17
C LYS A 32 3.54 -11.97 9.28
N TYR A 33 4.51 -11.46 8.51
CA TYR A 33 4.30 -10.33 7.60
C TYR A 33 3.97 -10.78 6.18
N VAL A 34 4.01 -12.08 5.92
CA VAL A 34 3.65 -12.63 4.61
C VAL A 34 2.15 -12.87 4.61
N LEU A 35 1.41 -12.08 3.81
CA LEU A 35 -0.03 -12.21 3.65
C LEU A 35 -0.44 -13.63 3.21
N PRO A 36 -1.70 -14.06 3.41
CA PRO A 36 -2.23 -15.29 2.81
C PRO A 36 -2.12 -15.28 1.28
N ALA A 37 -2.02 -16.46 0.66
CA ALA A 37 -1.77 -16.56 -0.78
C ALA A 37 -2.83 -15.85 -1.66
N ALA A 38 -4.08 -15.79 -1.21
CA ALA A 38 -5.18 -15.13 -1.92
C ALA A 38 -5.10 -13.59 -1.89
N GLU A 39 -4.44 -13.03 -0.88
CA GLU A 39 -4.27 -11.58 -0.69
C GLU A 39 -2.94 -11.08 -1.24
N ARG A 40 -2.02 -12.00 -1.54
CA ARG A 40 -0.77 -11.65 -2.22
C ARG A 40 -1.11 -11.20 -3.64
N PRO A 41 -0.42 -10.18 -4.15
CA PRO A 41 -0.45 -9.86 -5.57
C PRO A 41 -0.17 -11.13 -6.37
N SER A 42 -1.03 -11.45 -7.35
CA SER A 42 -0.89 -12.68 -8.13
C SER A 42 0.37 -12.59 -9.00
N LEU A 43 1.43 -13.33 -8.61
CA LEU A 43 2.65 -13.48 -9.40
C LEU A 43 2.60 -14.68 -10.39
N GLY A 44 1.47 -15.38 -10.51
CA GLY A 44 1.30 -16.51 -11.44
C GLY A 44 1.18 -16.04 -12.89
N SER A 45 2.21 -16.28 -13.71
CA SER A 45 2.43 -15.54 -14.98
C SER A 45 2.23 -14.01 -14.78
N GLY A 46 2.56 -13.58 -13.56
CA GLY A 46 2.03 -12.37 -12.94
C GLY A 46 3.11 -11.33 -12.70
N ALA A 47 4.38 -11.67 -12.94
CA ALA A 47 5.35 -10.65 -13.33
C ALA A 47 4.82 -9.90 -14.55
N ALA A 48 4.35 -10.59 -15.61
CA ALA A 48 3.81 -9.92 -16.79
C ALA A 48 2.52 -9.11 -16.54
N ARG A 49 1.62 -9.52 -15.62
CA ARG A 49 0.36 -8.81 -15.34
C ARG A 49 0.49 -7.70 -14.29
N VAL A 50 1.36 -7.87 -13.30
CA VAL A 50 1.72 -6.82 -12.34
C VAL A 50 2.66 -5.82 -12.99
N GLN A 51 3.60 -6.27 -13.83
CA GLN A 51 4.39 -5.41 -14.71
C GLN A 51 3.48 -4.71 -15.70
N SER A 52 2.54 -5.38 -16.38
CA SER A 52 1.63 -4.67 -17.29
C SER A 52 0.73 -3.70 -16.55
N HIS A 53 0.23 -4.00 -15.35
CA HIS A 53 -0.61 -3.07 -14.59
C HIS A 53 0.20 -1.91 -13.98
N LEU A 54 1.43 -2.14 -13.48
CA LEU A 54 2.34 -1.08 -13.02
C LEU A 54 2.96 -0.30 -14.18
N GLU A 55 3.18 -0.91 -15.34
CA GLU A 55 3.55 -0.24 -16.59
C GLU A 55 2.37 0.51 -17.17
N ASP A 56 1.14 0.02 -16.99
CA ASP A 56 -0.05 0.76 -17.37
C ASP A 56 -0.27 1.91 -16.39
N ILE A 57 0.01 1.76 -15.09
CA ILE A 57 -0.03 2.88 -14.14
C ILE A 57 1.12 3.87 -14.39
N SER A 58 2.36 3.40 -14.64
CA SER A 58 3.54 4.26 -14.86
C SER A 58 3.59 4.87 -16.27
N ALA A 59 3.01 4.20 -17.27
CA ALA A 59 2.77 4.73 -18.61
C ALA A 59 1.38 5.38 -18.75
N GLY A 60 0.63 5.56 -17.66
CA GLY A 60 -0.65 6.27 -17.61
C GLY A 60 -1.84 5.62 -18.36
N ARG A 61 -1.72 4.36 -18.78
CA ARG A 61 -2.77 3.56 -19.42
C ARG A 61 -3.82 3.01 -18.45
N VAL A 62 -3.51 2.91 -17.15
CA VAL A 62 -4.50 2.73 -16.07
C VAL A 62 -4.33 3.92 -15.12
N ALA A 63 -4.97 5.02 -15.47
CA ALA A 63 -5.09 6.16 -14.59
C ALA A 63 -6.26 5.93 -13.64
N ILE A 64 -5.98 5.61 -12.37
CA ILE A 64 -6.96 5.86 -11.31
C ILE A 64 -7.01 7.38 -11.17
N ASN A 65 -7.94 8.02 -11.89
CA ASN A 65 -8.16 9.45 -11.83
C ASN A 65 -8.89 9.78 -10.53
N LEU A 66 -8.13 9.88 -9.42
CA LEU A 66 -8.69 10.34 -8.15
C LEU A 66 -9.07 11.81 -8.27
N PRO A 67 -10.31 12.20 -7.90
CA PRO A 67 -10.72 13.59 -7.93
C PRO A 67 -9.82 14.42 -7.01
N ILE A 68 -9.41 15.59 -7.49
CA ILE A 68 -8.69 16.61 -6.71
C ILE A 68 -9.73 17.62 -6.25
N VAL A 69 -9.81 17.88 -4.94
CA VAL A 69 -10.76 18.83 -4.36
C VAL A 69 -10.00 19.95 -3.67
N ASP A 70 -10.06 21.16 -4.22
CA ASP A 70 -9.49 22.32 -3.55
C ASP A 70 -10.36 22.74 -2.36
N LEU A 71 -9.92 22.37 -1.16
CA LEU A 71 -10.63 22.68 0.08
C LEU A 71 -10.59 24.18 0.42
N ALA A 72 -9.65 24.96 -0.12
CA ALA A 72 -9.62 26.40 0.11
C ALA A 72 -10.84 27.10 -0.51
N GLU A 73 -11.42 26.52 -1.57
CA GLU A 73 -12.63 27.04 -2.21
C GLU A 73 -13.89 26.91 -1.35
N LEU A 74 -13.88 26.09 -0.30
CA LEU A 74 -15.01 25.93 0.63
C LEU A 74 -15.31 27.20 1.42
N GLU A 75 -14.33 28.08 1.62
CA GLU A 75 -14.49 29.38 2.28
C GLU A 75 -14.64 30.54 1.28
N GLY A 76 -14.56 30.23 -0.03
CA GLY A 76 -14.56 31.21 -1.10
C GLY A 76 -15.91 31.38 -1.80
N PRO A 77 -15.96 32.26 -2.82
CA PRO A 77 -17.15 32.43 -3.65
C PRO A 77 -17.50 31.17 -4.46
N ASN A 78 -16.57 30.22 -4.63
CA ASN A 78 -16.79 28.96 -5.33
C ASN A 78 -17.30 27.82 -4.44
N ARG A 79 -17.66 28.11 -3.18
CA ARG A 79 -18.04 27.13 -2.15
C ARG A 79 -19.07 26.10 -2.62
N GLU A 80 -20.09 26.50 -3.36
CA GLU A 80 -21.12 25.56 -3.82
C GLU A 80 -20.56 24.49 -4.77
N ASN A 81 -19.65 24.87 -5.66
CA ASN A 81 -19.03 23.93 -6.59
C ASN A 81 -18.02 23.04 -5.86
N ALA A 82 -17.24 23.60 -4.94
CA ALA A 82 -16.33 22.83 -4.09
C ALA A 82 -17.09 21.77 -3.27
N LEU A 83 -18.25 22.11 -2.70
CA LEU A 83 -19.09 21.16 -1.98
C LEU A 83 -19.67 20.06 -2.88
N LYS A 84 -20.08 20.41 -4.11
CA LYS A 84 -20.58 19.42 -5.08
C LYS A 84 -19.47 18.45 -5.49
N SER A 85 -18.28 18.96 -5.80
CA SER A 85 -17.11 18.15 -6.13
C SER A 85 -16.71 17.23 -4.97
N LEU A 86 -16.71 17.77 -3.74
CA LEU A 86 -16.43 16.98 -2.54
C LEU A 86 -17.46 15.87 -2.33
N ALA A 87 -18.75 16.18 -2.47
CA ALA A 87 -19.82 15.19 -2.33
C ALA A 87 -19.69 14.07 -3.39
N ALA A 88 -19.45 14.43 -4.65
CA ALA A 88 -19.26 13.47 -5.74
C ALA A 88 -18.05 12.57 -5.49
N ALA A 89 -16.92 13.14 -5.09
CA ALA A 89 -15.72 12.38 -4.74
C ALA A 89 -15.98 11.36 -3.62
N CYS A 90 -16.68 11.78 -2.55
CA CYS A 90 -17.04 10.90 -1.44
C CYS A 90 -17.98 9.77 -1.88
N SER A 91 -19.00 10.04 -2.70
CA SER A 91 -20.00 9.04 -3.08
C SER A 91 -19.53 8.09 -4.17
N GLU A 92 -18.73 8.57 -5.13
CA GLU A 92 -18.36 7.80 -6.32
C GLU A 92 -17.03 7.06 -6.14
N HIS A 93 -16.05 7.70 -5.50
CA HIS A 93 -14.70 7.16 -5.36
C HIS A 93 -14.39 6.73 -3.94
N GLY A 94 -14.96 7.40 -2.93
CA GLY A 94 -14.59 7.21 -1.52
C GLY A 94 -13.19 7.73 -1.17
N PHE A 95 -12.49 8.31 -2.15
CA PHE A 95 -11.14 8.87 -2.05
C PHE A 95 -11.02 10.11 -2.94
N PHE A 96 -10.25 11.09 -2.49
CA PHE A 96 -9.86 12.29 -3.23
C PHE A 96 -8.50 12.78 -2.71
N GLN A 97 -7.89 13.69 -3.47
CA GLN A 97 -6.68 14.41 -3.08
C GLN A 97 -7.00 15.83 -2.68
#